data_AF-A0A8H5KI16-F1
#
_entry.id   AF-A0A8H5KI16-F1
#
_cell.length_a   1.000
_cell.length_b   1.000
_cell.length_c   1.000
_cell.angle_alpha   90.00
_cell.angle_beta   90.00
_cell.angle_gamma   90.00
#
_symmetry.space_group_name_H-M   'P 1'
#
loop_
_entity.id
_entity.type
_entity.pdbx_description
1 polymer ?
#
loop_
_entity_poly.entity_id
_entity_poly.type
_entity_poly.pdbx_seq_one_letter_code
_entity_poly.pdbx_strand_id
1 'polypeptide(L)'
;TDDVLKLLGTNGGDYAAACSLDFSKPPQYYDTFALRDTNGQAHAMPTWPYFKSSVSRNALVNHLDAVPVASCWNGIVAMPVEPFTSSSKLRFRGIPDSLAEHHLEGCECCLIHADNPLSKTRGVYLNPHVRVGYNLRAYQAVHPEQGAWVSTWQIFSGLWINRIMRWVSSPFDAWVVRGRVAEWEKLGGREPGEFCLINEMQVLVERGWAHV
;
A
#
# COMPACT_ATOMS: atom_id res chain seq x y z
N THR A 1 -0.13 -12.86 18.99
CA THR A 1 -0.77 -11.84 19.87
C THR A 1 0.06 -10.57 19.95
N ASP A 2 1.39 -10.66 20.08
CA ASP A 2 2.29 -9.49 20.11
C ASP A 2 2.16 -8.58 18.87
N ASP A 3 2.11 -9.16 17.66
CA ASP A 3 1.92 -8.40 16.40
C ASP A 3 0.66 -7.53 16.37
N VAL A 4 -0.45 -8.02 16.92
CA VAL A 4 -1.72 -7.27 16.95
C VAL A 4 -1.60 -6.09 17.93
N LEU A 5 -1.00 -6.29 19.09
CA LEU A 5 -0.80 -5.21 20.06
C LEU A 5 0.15 -4.14 19.50
N LYS A 6 1.22 -4.54 18.83
CA LYS A 6 2.13 -3.63 18.12
C LYS A 6 1.42 -2.85 17.02
N LEU A 7 0.58 -3.52 16.23
CA LEU A 7 -0.22 -2.86 15.19
C LEU A 7 -1.15 -1.81 15.79
N LEU A 8 -1.88 -2.17 16.84
CA LEU A 8 -2.79 -1.25 17.52
C LEU A 8 -2.06 -0.05 18.14
N GLY A 9 -0.83 -0.25 18.61
CA GLY A 9 0.03 0.78 19.19
C GLY A 9 0.80 1.64 18.19
N THR A 10 0.68 1.39 16.88
CA THR A 10 1.34 2.19 15.82
C THR A 10 1.06 3.68 16.02
N ASN A 11 2.09 4.54 15.92
CA ASN A 11 1.97 5.98 16.14
C ASN A 11 1.27 6.34 17.47
N GLY A 12 1.54 5.57 18.53
CA GLY A 12 0.89 5.77 19.83
C GLY A 12 -0.63 5.51 19.84
N GLY A 13 -1.15 4.78 18.85
CA GLY A 13 -2.59 4.57 18.66
C GLY A 13 -3.30 5.70 17.91
N ASP A 14 -2.55 6.69 17.39
CA ASP A 14 -3.10 7.82 16.67
C ASP A 14 -2.97 7.66 15.15
N TYR A 15 -3.99 7.08 14.50
CA TYR A 15 -3.99 6.89 13.04
C TYR A 15 -5.40 6.81 12.47
N ALA A 16 -5.52 7.03 11.16
CA ALA A 16 -6.71 6.70 10.39
C ALA A 16 -6.70 5.23 9.95
N ALA A 17 -5.52 4.68 9.66
CA ALA A 17 -5.29 3.28 9.44
C ALA A 17 -3.83 2.89 9.73
N ALA A 18 -3.63 1.70 10.27
CA ALA A 18 -2.32 1.09 10.47
C ALA A 18 -2.30 -0.31 9.85
N CYS A 19 -1.27 -0.63 9.06
CA CYS A 19 -1.16 -1.93 8.39
C CYS A 19 0.15 -2.63 8.72
N SER A 20 0.12 -3.97 8.74
CA SER A 20 1.31 -4.82 8.81
C SER A 20 2.04 -4.90 7.46
N LEU A 21 3.12 -5.67 7.39
CA LEU A 21 3.62 -6.27 6.16
C LEU A 21 3.28 -7.75 6.16
N ASP A 22 2.88 -8.31 5.03
CA ASP A 22 2.58 -9.74 4.91
C ASP A 22 3.53 -10.44 3.94
N PHE A 23 3.75 -11.73 4.19
CA PHE A 23 4.72 -12.50 3.43
C PHE A 23 4.17 -13.87 3.06
N SER A 24 4.21 -14.17 1.76
CA SER A 24 3.97 -15.52 1.22
C SER A 24 5.30 -16.21 0.88
N LYS A 25 6.20 -15.48 0.21
CA LYS A 25 7.55 -15.95 -0.18
C LYS A 25 8.62 -14.91 0.21
N PRO A 26 9.03 -14.86 1.51
CA PRO A 26 10.11 -13.99 1.96
C PRO A 26 11.38 -14.13 1.10
N PRO A 27 12.14 -13.04 0.87
CA PRO A 27 12.06 -11.73 1.54
C PRO A 27 11.11 -10.72 0.88
N GLN A 28 10.38 -11.12 -0.16
CA GLN A 28 9.43 -10.25 -0.85
C GLN A 28 8.15 -10.13 -0.02
N TYR A 29 7.69 -8.91 0.22
CA TYR A 29 6.37 -8.70 0.81
C TYR A 29 5.28 -9.02 -0.22
N TYR A 30 4.16 -9.54 0.24
CA TYR A 30 3.01 -9.92 -0.58
C TYR A 30 2.05 -8.73 -0.75
N ASP A 31 1.01 -8.88 -1.58
CA ASP A 31 -0.01 -7.86 -1.86
C ASP A 31 0.54 -6.44 -2.03
N THR A 32 1.10 -6.21 -3.21
CA THR A 32 1.80 -4.97 -3.53
C THR A 32 0.89 -3.88 -4.09
N PHE A 33 -0.39 -4.19 -4.31
CA PHE A 33 -1.35 -3.30 -4.96
C PHE A 33 -1.72 -2.13 -4.05
N ALA A 34 -2.04 -2.43 -2.78
CA ALA A 34 -2.58 -1.45 -1.85
C ALA A 34 -1.52 -0.50 -1.28
N LEU A 35 -0.25 -0.92 -1.25
CA LEU A 35 0.82 -0.16 -0.64
C LEU A 35 1.26 0.99 -1.55
N ARG A 36 0.88 2.22 -1.19
CA ARG A 36 1.24 3.45 -1.91
C ARG A 36 2.02 4.35 -0.96
N ASP A 37 3.20 4.79 -1.36
CA ASP A 37 4.03 5.68 -0.54
C ASP A 37 3.35 7.05 -0.33
N THR A 38 3.96 7.95 0.45
CA THR A 38 3.34 9.27 0.71
C THR A 38 3.04 10.10 -0.55
N ASN A 39 3.66 9.79 -1.70
CA ASN A 39 3.40 10.46 -2.97
C ASN A 39 2.35 9.72 -3.81
N GLY A 40 1.70 8.70 -3.25
CA GLY A 40 0.75 7.85 -3.96
C GLY A 40 1.40 6.84 -4.92
N GLN A 41 2.73 6.67 -4.86
CA GLN A 41 3.44 5.80 -5.80
C GLN A 41 3.46 4.36 -5.30
N ALA A 42 3.33 3.41 -6.22
CA ALA A 42 3.62 2.00 -5.92
C ALA A 42 5.06 1.84 -5.40
N HIS A 43 5.30 0.71 -4.74
CA HIS A 43 6.64 0.36 -4.27
C HIS A 43 7.69 0.40 -5.40
N ALA A 44 8.89 0.87 -5.08
CA ALA A 44 10.04 0.84 -5.97
C ALA A 44 10.64 -0.58 -6.12
N MET A 45 10.50 -1.42 -5.09
CA MET A 45 10.97 -2.81 -5.08
C MET A 45 10.24 -3.65 -4.01
N PRO A 46 10.07 -4.96 -4.21
CA PRO A 46 9.29 -5.82 -3.30
C PRO A 46 10.08 -6.24 -2.04
N THR A 47 11.34 -5.82 -1.91
CA THR A 47 12.19 -6.08 -0.74
C THR A 47 12.57 -4.76 -0.07
N TRP A 48 13.01 -4.82 1.19
CA TRP A 48 13.44 -3.63 1.92
C TRP A 48 14.51 -2.85 1.12
N PRO A 49 14.40 -1.51 0.94
CA PRO A 49 13.55 -0.58 1.68
C PRO A 49 12.28 -0.08 0.95
N TYR A 50 11.68 -0.89 0.07
CA TYR A 50 10.36 -0.73 -0.58
C TYR A 50 10.05 0.56 -1.36
N PHE A 51 10.15 1.74 -0.73
CA PHE A 51 9.52 2.98 -1.14
C PHE A 51 10.37 3.85 -2.07
N LYS A 52 9.67 4.62 -2.93
CA LYS A 52 10.27 5.65 -3.78
C LYS A 52 10.31 7.01 -3.08
N SER A 53 9.25 7.40 -2.39
CA SER A 53 9.17 8.59 -1.55
C SER A 53 10.29 8.61 -0.52
N SER A 54 10.95 9.77 -0.38
CA SER A 54 11.95 10.00 0.67
C SER A 54 11.33 9.94 2.06
N VAL A 55 10.09 10.40 2.24
CA VAL A 55 9.43 10.44 3.55
C VAL A 55 9.19 9.02 4.07
N SER A 56 8.49 8.18 3.30
CA SER A 56 8.24 6.79 3.67
C SER A 56 9.55 6.00 3.84
N ARG A 57 10.49 6.15 2.89
CA ARG A 57 11.77 5.42 2.96
C ARG A 57 12.62 5.84 4.16
N ASN A 58 12.71 7.13 4.45
CA ASN A 58 13.52 7.60 5.58
C ASN A 58 12.90 7.13 6.90
N ALA A 59 11.58 7.16 7.05
CA ALA A 59 10.92 6.60 8.22
C ALA A 59 11.24 5.10 8.39
N LEU A 60 11.18 4.33 7.31
CA LEU A 60 11.51 2.90 7.32
C LEU A 60 12.98 2.63 7.67
N VAL A 61 13.91 3.36 7.06
CA VAL A 61 15.36 3.20 7.28
C VAL A 61 15.78 3.65 8.67
N ASN A 62 15.08 4.62 9.26
CA ASN A 62 15.28 5.04 10.65
C ASN A 62 14.52 4.18 11.66
N HIS A 63 14.01 3.00 11.24
CA HIS A 63 13.35 2.02 12.12
C HIS A 63 12.12 2.55 12.87
N LEU A 64 11.43 3.55 12.31
CA LEU A 64 10.17 4.04 12.89
C LEU A 64 9.09 2.95 12.81
N ASP A 65 8.24 2.90 13.82
CA ASP A 65 7.08 2.02 13.90
C ASP A 65 5.87 2.54 13.08
N ALA A 66 5.89 3.81 12.71
CA ALA A 66 4.87 4.47 11.92
C ALA A 66 5.47 5.06 10.63
N VAL A 67 5.53 4.26 9.57
CA VAL A 67 5.98 4.71 8.25
C VAL A 67 4.80 5.34 7.51
N PRO A 68 4.81 6.65 7.22
CA PRO A 68 3.68 7.30 6.56
C PRO A 68 3.55 6.83 5.11
N VAL A 69 2.32 6.55 4.70
CA VAL A 69 1.94 6.05 3.38
C VAL A 69 0.62 6.71 2.96
N ALA A 70 0.30 6.70 1.67
CA ALA A 70 -1.03 7.12 1.20
C ALA A 70 -2.08 6.03 1.42
N SER A 71 -1.68 4.76 1.33
CA SER A 71 -2.54 3.59 1.58
C SER A 71 -1.72 2.35 1.89
N CYS A 72 -2.35 1.38 2.55
CA CYS A 72 -1.80 0.05 2.83
C CYS A 72 -2.92 -0.96 3.10
N TRP A 73 -2.69 -2.26 2.86
CA TRP A 73 -3.70 -3.30 3.15
C TRP A 73 -3.10 -4.69 3.38
N ASN A 74 -1.85 -4.76 3.82
CA ASN A 74 -1.14 -6.04 3.90
C ASN A 74 -1.58 -6.82 5.14
N GLY A 75 -1.93 -8.11 4.97
CA GLY A 75 -2.13 -9.12 6.02
C GLY A 75 -3.16 -8.82 7.12
N ILE A 76 -2.83 -7.88 8.01
CA ILE A 76 -3.71 -7.33 9.04
C ILE A 76 -3.69 -5.79 9.00
N VAL A 77 -4.86 -5.20 9.18
CA VAL A 77 -5.10 -3.76 9.16
C VAL A 77 -5.95 -3.36 10.36
N ALA A 78 -5.62 -2.24 11.00
CA ALA A 78 -6.39 -1.64 12.07
C ALA A 78 -6.91 -0.25 11.63
N MET A 79 -8.19 0.01 11.83
CA MET A 79 -8.83 1.29 11.55
C MET A 79 -9.76 1.68 12.71
N PRO A 80 -9.84 2.96 13.08
CA PRO A 80 -10.88 3.43 14.00
C PRO A 80 -12.28 3.11 13.45
N VAL A 81 -13.19 2.74 14.34
CA VAL A 81 -14.57 2.38 13.96
C VAL A 81 -15.42 3.61 13.59
N GLU A 82 -15.07 4.78 14.11
CA GLU A 82 -15.86 6.01 13.97
C GLU A 82 -16.24 6.37 12.52
N PRO A 83 -15.32 6.36 11.53
CA PRO A 83 -15.69 6.66 10.14
C PRO A 83 -16.73 5.71 9.55
N PHE A 84 -16.80 4.46 10.02
CA PHE A 84 -17.72 3.45 9.50
C PHE A 84 -19.13 3.57 10.09
N THR A 85 -19.24 3.98 11.36
CA THR A 85 -20.50 4.02 12.11
C THR A 85 -21.09 5.43 12.26
N SER A 86 -20.30 6.48 12.05
CA SER A 86 -20.76 7.88 12.14
C SER A 86 -21.50 8.33 10.86
N SER A 87 -21.80 9.63 10.77
CA SER A 87 -22.46 10.24 9.61
C SER A 87 -21.66 10.13 8.32
N SER A 88 -20.32 9.98 8.37
CA SER A 88 -19.50 9.78 7.18
C SER A 88 -19.82 8.47 6.46
N LYS A 89 -20.30 7.45 7.19
CA LYS A 89 -20.66 6.12 6.66
C LYS A 89 -19.63 5.60 5.66
N LEU A 90 -18.36 5.56 6.05
CA LEU A 90 -17.28 5.04 5.21
C LEU A 90 -17.65 3.62 4.73
N ARG A 91 -17.51 3.36 3.43
CA ARG A 91 -17.80 2.07 2.80
C ARG A 91 -16.66 1.67 1.89
N PHE A 92 -16.45 0.36 1.79
CA PHE A 92 -15.67 -0.20 0.70
C PHE A 92 -16.40 0.01 -0.62
N ARG A 93 -15.66 0.39 -1.66
CA ARG A 93 -16.17 0.59 -3.00
C ARG A 93 -15.08 0.27 -4.02
N GLY A 94 -15.53 -0.05 -5.24
CA GLY A 94 -14.70 0.07 -6.43
C GLY A 94 -14.71 1.49 -6.99
N ILE A 95 -14.05 1.66 -8.13
CA ILE A 95 -14.23 2.85 -8.96
C ILE A 95 -15.60 2.81 -9.67
N PRO A 96 -16.15 3.97 -10.09
CA PRO A 96 -17.36 3.99 -10.91
C PRO A 96 -17.18 3.23 -12.22
N ASP A 97 -18.21 2.52 -12.70
CA ASP A 97 -18.17 1.78 -13.96
C ASP A 97 -17.74 2.67 -15.14
N SER A 98 -18.27 3.91 -15.20
CA SER A 98 -17.89 4.88 -16.22
C SER A 98 -16.40 5.28 -16.19
N LEU A 99 -15.73 5.15 -15.04
CA LEU A 99 -14.28 5.38 -14.92
C LEU A 99 -13.51 4.12 -15.32
N ALA A 100 -14.02 2.93 -14.95
CA ALA A 100 -13.45 1.65 -15.33
C ALA A 100 -13.43 1.46 -16.86
N GLU A 101 -14.44 1.98 -17.57
CA GLU A 101 -14.50 2.00 -19.04
C GLU A 101 -13.30 2.72 -19.70
N HIS A 102 -12.60 3.59 -18.96
CA HIS A 102 -11.34 4.19 -19.41
C HIS A 102 -10.12 3.28 -19.19
N HIS A 103 -10.33 1.97 -19.00
CA HIS A 103 -9.27 0.98 -18.77
C HIS A 103 -8.47 1.32 -17.51
N LEU A 104 -9.20 1.54 -16.42
CA LEU A 104 -8.65 1.80 -15.11
C LEU A 104 -9.19 0.77 -14.16
N GLU A 105 -8.35 0.32 -13.24
CA GLU A 105 -8.71 -0.59 -12.16
C GLU A 105 -8.28 0.06 -10.83
N GLY A 106 -9.11 -0.07 -9.80
CA GLY A 106 -8.81 0.46 -8.46
C GLY A 106 -9.21 -0.54 -7.38
N CYS A 107 -8.30 -0.82 -6.44
CA CYS A 107 -8.58 -1.74 -5.35
C CYS A 107 -9.34 -1.04 -4.21
N GLU A 108 -10.41 -1.68 -3.73
CA GLU A 108 -11.13 -1.26 -2.53
C GLU A 108 -10.21 -1.09 -1.31
N CYS A 109 -9.20 -1.95 -1.22
CA CYS A 109 -8.17 -1.99 -0.19
C CYS A 109 -7.29 -0.73 -0.14
N CYS A 110 -7.20 -0.03 -1.27
CA CYS A 110 -6.53 1.26 -1.39
C CYS A 110 -7.54 2.41 -1.27
N LEU A 111 -8.65 2.34 -2.00
CA LEU A 111 -9.66 3.41 -2.09
C LEU A 111 -10.27 3.80 -0.74
N ILE A 112 -10.40 2.82 0.17
CA ILE A 112 -10.89 3.08 1.53
C ILE A 112 -10.08 4.15 2.27
N HIS A 113 -8.78 4.29 1.98
CA HIS A 113 -7.91 5.31 2.58
C HIS A 113 -8.11 6.69 1.96
N ALA A 114 -8.42 6.74 0.66
CA ALA A 114 -8.76 7.99 -0.03
C ALA A 114 -10.09 8.57 0.49
N ASP A 115 -11.05 7.70 0.81
CA ASP A 115 -12.37 8.07 1.28
C ASP A 115 -12.44 8.31 2.79
N ASN A 116 -11.49 7.75 3.56
CA ASN A 116 -11.49 7.88 5.01
C ASN A 116 -11.20 9.35 5.41
N PRO A 117 -12.16 10.05 6.05
CA PRO A 117 -12.00 11.46 6.41
C PRO A 117 -10.84 11.69 7.40
N LEU A 118 -10.48 10.66 8.19
CA LEU A 118 -9.39 10.75 9.14
C LEU A 118 -8.01 10.66 8.47
N SER A 119 -7.88 10.17 7.24
CA SER A 119 -6.58 9.98 6.58
C SER A 119 -5.77 11.27 6.49
N LYS A 120 -6.44 12.41 6.30
CA LYS A 120 -5.78 13.73 6.21
C LYS A 120 -5.30 14.26 7.55
N THR A 121 -6.00 13.93 8.64
CA THR A 121 -5.74 14.51 9.97
C THR A 121 -4.93 13.59 10.86
N ARG A 122 -5.13 12.27 10.75
CA ARG A 122 -4.50 11.24 11.57
C ARG A 122 -3.52 10.36 10.79
N GLY A 123 -3.50 10.44 9.45
CA GLY A 123 -2.53 9.72 8.62
C GLY A 123 -2.80 8.22 8.47
N VAL A 124 -2.14 7.63 7.47
CA VAL A 124 -2.09 6.18 7.24
C VAL A 124 -0.66 5.72 7.40
N TYR A 125 -0.46 4.62 8.14
CA TYR A 125 0.87 4.14 8.49
C TYR A 125 1.05 2.66 8.19
N LEU A 126 2.18 2.33 7.59
CA LEU A 126 2.72 0.99 7.60
C LEU A 126 3.57 0.81 8.87
N ASN A 127 3.33 -0.27 9.63
CA ASN A 127 4.18 -0.65 10.75
C ASN A 127 5.15 -1.77 10.32
N PRO A 128 6.43 -1.46 10.06
CA PRO A 128 7.41 -2.44 9.57
C PRO A 128 7.82 -3.47 10.63
N HIS A 129 7.48 -3.24 11.91
CA HIS A 129 7.75 -4.19 12.99
C HIS A 129 6.68 -5.29 13.08
N VAL A 130 5.51 -5.06 12.49
CA VAL A 130 4.41 -6.04 12.41
C VAL A 130 4.53 -6.76 11.08
N ARG A 131 5.04 -7.99 11.12
CA ARG A 131 5.26 -8.80 9.91
C ARG A 131 4.43 -10.09 10.07
N VAL A 132 3.54 -10.37 9.15
CA VAL A 132 2.68 -11.55 9.20
C VAL A 132 2.98 -12.48 8.03
N GLY A 133 2.60 -13.75 8.13
CA GLY A 133 2.89 -14.76 7.11
C GLY A 133 1.65 -15.55 6.73
N TYR A 134 1.51 -15.87 5.45
CA TYR A 134 0.43 -16.75 4.94
C TYR A 134 0.50 -18.17 5.51
N ASN A 135 1.69 -18.58 5.94
CA ASN A 135 1.93 -19.85 6.60
C ASN A 135 3.02 -19.66 7.65
N LEU A 136 3.12 -20.64 8.57
CA LEU A 136 4.08 -20.60 9.66
C LEU A 136 5.53 -20.46 9.17
N ARG A 137 5.88 -21.11 8.05
CA ARG A 137 7.23 -21.05 7.48
C ARG A 137 7.57 -19.62 7.02
N ALA A 138 6.67 -18.95 6.33
CA ALA A 138 6.86 -17.57 5.90
C ALA A 138 6.97 -16.62 7.11
N TYR A 139 6.11 -16.81 8.12
CA TYR A 139 6.15 -16.04 9.35
C TYR A 139 7.48 -16.20 10.10
N GLN A 140 7.95 -17.44 10.27
CA GLN A 140 9.23 -17.74 10.92
C GLN A 140 10.42 -17.18 10.15
N ALA A 141 10.40 -17.18 8.81
CA ALA A 141 11.51 -16.64 8.02
C ALA A 141 11.70 -15.12 8.23
N VAL A 142 10.63 -14.39 8.56
CA VAL A 142 10.70 -12.98 8.93
C VAL A 142 10.78 -12.77 10.45
N HIS A 143 10.69 -13.81 11.28
CA HIS A 143 10.93 -13.77 12.74
C HIS A 143 12.06 -14.73 13.12
N PRO A 144 13.30 -14.48 12.66
CA PRO A 144 14.42 -15.32 13.06
C PRO A 144 14.61 -15.24 14.58
N GLU A 145 14.86 -16.39 15.21
CA GLU A 145 15.13 -16.46 16.65
C GLU A 145 16.43 -15.72 17.03
N GLN A 146 17.37 -15.62 16.08
CA GLN A 146 18.66 -14.98 16.27
C GLN A 146 18.99 -14.08 15.07
N GLY A 147 19.42 -12.85 15.35
CA GLY A 147 19.84 -11.88 14.34
C GLY A 147 18.69 -11.08 13.71
N ALA A 148 19.05 -10.22 12.75
CA ALA A 148 18.09 -9.41 12.03
C ALA A 148 17.48 -10.20 10.86
N TRP A 149 16.18 -9.99 10.60
CA TRP A 149 15.49 -10.61 9.46
C TRP A 149 15.95 -10.09 8.09
N VAL A 150 16.54 -8.88 8.07
CA VAL A 150 17.27 -8.34 6.93
C VAL A 150 18.76 -8.34 7.27
N SER A 151 19.56 -9.05 6.49
CA SER A 151 21.02 -9.06 6.65
C SER A 151 21.64 -7.71 6.27
N THR A 152 22.83 -7.42 6.82
CA THR A 152 23.61 -6.22 6.47
C THR A 152 23.87 -6.10 4.97
N TRP A 153 24.09 -7.23 4.29
CA TRP A 153 24.25 -7.25 2.83
C TRP A 153 22.97 -6.85 2.10
N GLN A 154 21.81 -7.37 2.53
CA GLN A 154 20.51 -6.97 1.97
C GLN A 154 20.20 -5.49 2.24
N ILE A 155 20.60 -4.95 3.39
CA ILE A 155 20.49 -3.52 3.69
C ILE A 155 21.31 -2.71 2.69
N PHE A 156 22.60 -3.04 2.55
CA PHE A 156 23.51 -2.31 1.65
C PHE A 156 23.06 -2.41 0.19
N SER A 157 22.87 -3.62 -0.32
CA SER A 157 22.41 -3.86 -1.70
C SER A 157 21.03 -3.27 -1.95
N GLY A 158 20.10 -3.39 -1.00
CA GLY A 158 18.75 -2.84 -1.10
C GLY A 158 18.75 -1.31 -1.22
N LEU A 159 19.59 -0.61 -0.47
CA LEU A 159 19.74 0.85 -0.60
C LEU A 159 20.27 1.26 -1.99
N TRP A 160 21.25 0.53 -2.52
CA TRP A 160 21.80 0.77 -3.85
C TRP A 160 20.82 0.44 -4.98
N ILE A 161 20.15 -0.71 -4.91
CA ILE A 161 19.13 -1.12 -5.87
C ILE A 161 17.97 -0.12 -5.85
N ASN A 162 17.46 0.24 -4.66
CA ASN A 162 16.41 1.25 -4.54
C ASN A 162 16.84 2.56 -5.19
N ARG A 163 18.08 3.01 -4.96
CA ARG A 163 18.62 4.20 -5.61
C ARG A 163 18.54 4.09 -7.13
N ILE A 164 19.00 2.99 -7.73
CA ILE A 164 18.94 2.75 -9.18
C ILE A 164 17.49 2.72 -9.68
N MET A 165 16.61 1.96 -9.01
CA MET A 165 15.19 1.83 -9.38
C MET A 165 14.49 3.18 -9.46
N ARG A 166 14.83 4.14 -8.59
CA ARG A 166 14.26 5.50 -8.66
C ARG A 166 14.66 6.27 -9.92
N TRP A 167 15.84 6.02 -10.48
CA TRP A 167 16.31 6.66 -11.72
C TRP A 167 15.74 6.00 -12.97
N VAL A 168 15.55 4.67 -12.94
CA VAL A 168 15.07 3.92 -14.11
C VAL A 168 13.55 3.76 -14.15
N SER A 169 12.84 4.01 -13.04
CA SER A 169 11.38 3.91 -13.00
C SER A 169 10.73 4.90 -13.96
N SER A 170 9.94 4.39 -14.91
CA SER A 170 9.21 5.21 -15.86
C SER A 170 7.95 5.80 -15.21
N PRO A 171 7.66 7.10 -15.38
CA PRO A 171 6.39 7.69 -14.96
C PRO A 171 5.25 7.44 -15.96
N PHE A 172 5.48 6.67 -17.03
CA PHE A 172 4.55 6.50 -18.14
C PHE A 172 3.17 6.02 -17.69
N ASP A 173 3.10 4.94 -16.90
CA ASP A 173 1.80 4.40 -16.44
C ASP A 173 1.04 5.41 -15.59
N ALA A 174 1.73 6.12 -14.69
CA ALA A 174 1.12 7.16 -13.87
C ALA A 174 0.60 8.34 -14.73
N TRP A 175 1.30 8.67 -15.82
CA TRP A 175 0.85 9.70 -16.76
C TRP A 175 -0.38 9.24 -17.56
N VAL A 176 -0.40 7.98 -18.00
CA VAL A 176 -1.56 7.38 -18.69
C VAL A 176 -2.79 7.37 -17.79
N VAL A 177 -2.63 6.91 -16.54
CA VAL A 177 -3.71 6.91 -15.53
C VAL A 177 -4.25 8.32 -15.31
N ARG A 178 -3.37 9.28 -15.04
CA ARG A 178 -3.78 10.68 -14.82
C ARG A 178 -4.49 11.28 -16.03
N GLY A 179 -4.00 11.00 -17.24
CA GLY A 179 -4.64 11.47 -18.47
C GLY A 179 -6.07 10.93 -18.61
N ARG A 180 -6.28 9.64 -18.34
CA ARG A 180 -7.60 9.00 -18.40
C ARG A 180 -8.56 9.51 -17.34
N VAL A 181 -8.09 9.68 -16.11
CA VAL A 181 -8.89 10.30 -15.03
C VAL A 181 -9.28 11.72 -15.43
N ALA A 182 -8.33 12.53 -15.92
CA ALA A 182 -8.62 13.90 -16.34
C ALA A 182 -9.62 13.99 -17.51
N GLU A 183 -9.60 13.06 -18.46
CA GLU A 183 -10.62 12.98 -19.51
C GLU A 183 -12.00 12.60 -18.94
N TRP A 184 -12.05 11.63 -18.03
CA TRP A 184 -13.30 11.23 -17.38
C TRP A 184 -13.89 12.34 -16.49
N GLU A 185 -13.07 13.09 -15.76
CA GLU A 185 -13.52 14.20 -14.91
C GLU A 185 -14.18 15.33 -15.72
N LYS A 186 -13.82 15.52 -17.01
CA LYS A 186 -14.52 16.46 -17.90
C LYS A 186 -15.99 16.08 -18.13
N LEU A 187 -16.35 14.82 -17.95
CA LEU A 187 -17.72 14.31 -18.05
C LEU A 187 -18.54 14.53 -16.77
N GLY A 188 -17.96 15.19 -15.75
CA GLY A 188 -18.60 15.51 -14.47
C GLY A 188 -18.31 14.52 -13.35
N GLY A 189 -17.42 13.53 -13.58
CA GLY A 189 -16.91 12.63 -12.57
C GLY A 189 -15.87 13.30 -11.64
N ARG A 190 -15.59 12.66 -10.50
CA ARG A 190 -14.48 13.00 -9.61
C ARG A 190 -14.03 11.77 -8.82
N GLU A 191 -12.73 11.45 -8.85
CA GLU A 191 -12.17 10.31 -8.13
C GLU A 191 -11.06 10.79 -7.17
N PRO A 192 -11.31 10.87 -5.85
CA PRO A 192 -10.30 11.29 -4.88
C PRO A 192 -9.12 10.32 -4.74
N GLY A 193 -9.29 9.06 -5.18
CA GLY A 193 -8.32 7.98 -5.09
C GLY A 193 -7.50 7.74 -6.36
N GLU A 194 -7.14 8.76 -7.17
CA GLU A 194 -6.29 8.60 -8.37
C GLU A 194 -5.04 7.74 -8.09
N PHE A 195 -4.42 7.89 -6.93
CA PHE A 195 -3.21 7.15 -6.53
C PHE A 195 -3.43 5.65 -6.31
N CYS A 196 -4.67 5.20 -6.21
CA CYS A 196 -5.07 3.81 -6.12
C CYS A 196 -5.31 3.16 -7.49
N LEU A 197 -5.35 3.96 -8.55
CA LEU A 197 -5.68 3.49 -9.88
C LEU A 197 -4.44 2.96 -10.60
N ILE A 198 -4.66 1.92 -11.40
CA ILE A 198 -3.65 1.37 -12.29
C ILE A 198 -4.18 1.28 -13.72
N ASN A 199 -3.25 1.24 -14.66
CA ASN A 199 -3.51 1.04 -16.08
C ASN A 199 -3.66 -0.46 -16.37
N GLU A 200 -4.77 -1.04 -15.91
CA GLU A 200 -5.17 -2.43 -16.19
C GLU A 200 -6.69 -2.49 -16.35
N MET A 201 -7.17 -3.58 -16.95
CA MET A 201 -8.58 -3.93 -16.97
C MET A 201 -8.75 -5.44 -16.78
N GLN A 202 -9.62 -5.86 -15.88
CA GLN A 202 -10.01 -7.25 -15.74
C GLN A 202 -11.25 -7.57 -16.59
N VAL A 203 -11.14 -8.56 -17.47
CA VAL A 203 -12.25 -9.05 -18.28
C VAL A 203 -12.50 -10.52 -18.02
N LEU A 204 -13.77 -10.91 -17.99
CA LEU A 204 -14.16 -12.31 -17.87
C LEU A 204 -14.08 -12.96 -19.25
N VAL A 205 -13.17 -13.91 -19.40
CA VAL A 205 -13.03 -14.77 -20.58
C VAL A 205 -13.51 -16.20 -20.25
N GLU A 206 -13.69 -17.03 -21.27
CA GLU A 206 -14.22 -18.40 -21.14
C GLU A 206 -13.47 -19.28 -20.09
N ARG A 207 -12.20 -18.95 -19.81
CA ARG A 207 -11.34 -19.69 -18.86
C ARG A 207 -11.11 -18.97 -17.52
N GLY A 208 -11.84 -17.89 -17.23
CA GLY A 208 -11.73 -17.12 -15.99
C GLY A 208 -11.41 -15.65 -16.23
N TRP A 209 -10.72 -15.01 -15.28
CA TRP A 209 -10.32 -13.60 -15.40
C TRP A 209 -9.06 -13.46 -16.26
N ALA A 210 -9.05 -12.48 -17.15
CA ALA A 210 -7.90 -12.05 -17.92
C ALA A 210 -7.59 -10.59 -17.63
N HIS A 211 -6.29 -10.28 -17.50
CA HIS A 211 -5.79 -8.91 -17.45
C HIS A 211 -5.49 -8.47 -18.88
N VAL A 212 -6.01 -7.32 -19.28
CA VAL A 212 -5.77 -6.66 -20.57
C VAL A 212 -5.24 -5.27 -20.36
#